data_AF-A0A4Y2IH14-F1
#
_entry.id   AF-A0A4Y2IH14-F1
#
_cell.length_a   1.000
_cell.length_b   1.000
_cell.length_c   1.000
_cell.angle_alpha   90.00
_cell.angle_beta   90.00
_cell.angle_gamma   90.00
#
_symmetry.space_group_name_H-M   'P 1'
#
loop_
_entity.id
_entity.type
_entity.pdbx_description
1 polymer ?
#
loop_
_entity_poly.entity_id
_entity_poly.type
_entity_poly.pdbx_seq_one_letter_code
_entity_poly.pdbx_strand_id
1 'polypeptide(L)'
;MDWPVYSPDFNSIEHVWDMLGRRIAARQPPPTCLPELRRALLDEWCNIPQDQIDNLILSMPRRSLWDILEGLKWVNQNIAYFGGDPTRITFAGESTGSNTVGLFSASPLTKGLFIRQIMQSGAPFLLGLGNMTVNLMFSQQIAKIVGCADDDNTIENNPKFVVECLKGVDSVSLSKADFRINPRRSIALVPRFGDEFLPEDPKEVIFHQKFPCTELLIGNNRDEGSFQITTFNPELFGFFGEKNTFFTKEQGQDRIRRIFQNFTDPEAVVNHYLPANFPEDDYPGIRYQVYTSLGDKVFVCPDVYHAEKCAENGGKVYFYWWAHRSSNSPWAPWMGAAHFSELEFIFGQPLLNPSDFEPEELEISEQMIEIWSSFVKEGCV
;
A
#
# COMPACT_ATOMS: atom_id res chain seq x y z
N MET A 1 32.96 -22.40 4.77
CA MET A 1 32.22 -22.34 6.04
C MET A 1 30.78 -22.66 5.69
N ASP A 2 30.23 -23.73 6.26
CA ASP A 2 28.82 -24.08 6.10
C ASP A 2 27.98 -23.12 6.95
N TRP A 3 27.14 -22.34 6.27
CA TRP A 3 26.13 -21.41 6.81
C TRP A 3 24.75 -21.97 6.44
N PRO A 4 23.70 -21.85 7.28
CA PRO A 4 22.70 -22.90 7.39
C PRO A 4 21.84 -23.03 6.13
N VAL A 5 21.70 -24.28 5.71
CA VAL A 5 20.56 -24.78 4.92
C VAL A 5 19.30 -24.42 5.70
N TYR A 6 18.31 -23.81 5.05
CA TYR A 6 17.07 -23.24 5.61
C TYR A 6 17.17 -21.83 6.23
N SER A 7 17.59 -20.83 5.43
CA SER A 7 17.14 -19.45 5.69
C SER A 7 15.83 -19.23 4.92
N PRO A 8 14.70 -18.98 5.60
CA PRO A 8 13.41 -18.66 4.98
C PRO A 8 13.35 -17.27 4.30
N ASP A 9 14.47 -16.53 4.25
CA ASP A 9 14.47 -15.06 4.11
C ASP A 9 15.02 -14.48 2.80
N PHE A 10 15.26 -15.30 1.77
CA PHE A 10 15.63 -14.77 0.44
C PHE A 10 14.55 -15.11 -0.60
N ASN A 11 14.29 -14.18 -1.52
CA ASN A 11 13.44 -14.41 -2.69
C ASN A 11 13.95 -15.61 -3.49
N SER A 12 13.06 -16.37 -4.13
CA SER A 12 13.45 -17.44 -5.06
C SER A 12 14.40 -16.94 -6.15
N ILE A 13 14.23 -15.70 -6.62
CA ILE A 13 15.13 -15.08 -7.59
C ILE A 13 16.52 -14.88 -7.00
N GLU A 14 16.62 -14.37 -5.77
CA GLU A 14 17.92 -14.18 -5.09
C GLU A 14 18.57 -15.51 -4.73
N HIS A 15 17.82 -16.51 -4.26
CA HIS A 15 18.34 -17.86 -4.02
C HIS A 15 18.87 -18.50 -5.30
N VAL A 16 18.18 -18.30 -6.43
CA VAL A 16 18.62 -18.79 -7.73
C VAL A 16 19.87 -18.04 -8.20
N TRP A 17 19.92 -16.71 -8.06
CA TRP A 17 21.11 -15.92 -8.41
C TRP A 17 22.30 -16.19 -7.49
N ASP A 18 22.09 -16.42 -6.19
CA ASP A 18 23.12 -16.83 -5.25
C ASP A 18 23.61 -18.25 -5.54
N MET A 19 22.71 -19.20 -5.82
CA MET A 19 23.09 -20.53 -6.29
C MET A 19 23.94 -20.46 -7.55
N LEU A 20 23.50 -19.64 -8.51
CA LEU A 20 24.23 -19.42 -9.75
C LEU A 20 25.58 -18.77 -9.47
N GLY A 21 25.64 -17.75 -8.63
CA GLY A 21 26.86 -17.05 -8.23
C GLY A 21 27.87 -17.99 -7.58
N ARG A 22 27.44 -18.82 -6.62
CA ARG A 22 28.30 -19.83 -5.96
C ARG A 22 28.81 -20.89 -6.94
N ARG A 23 27.95 -21.35 -7.86
CA ARG A 23 28.32 -22.34 -8.89
C ARG A 23 29.34 -21.76 -9.86
N ILE A 24 29.15 -20.53 -10.31
CA ILE A 24 30.12 -19.82 -11.16
C ILE A 24 31.46 -19.64 -10.45
N ALA A 25 31.44 -19.23 -9.18
CA ALA A 25 32.65 -19.07 -8.37
C ALA A 25 33.41 -20.39 -8.13
N ALA A 26 32.70 -21.53 -8.17
CA ALA A 26 33.28 -22.86 -8.00
C ALA A 26 33.85 -23.48 -9.30
N ARG A 27 33.64 -22.87 -10.48
CA ARG A 27 34.15 -23.41 -11.75
C ARG A 27 35.68 -23.38 -11.82
N GLN A 28 36.25 -24.41 -12.42
CA GLN A 28 37.69 -24.58 -12.64
C GLN A 28 37.92 -24.91 -14.14
N PRO A 29 38.51 -23.99 -14.94
CA PRO A 29 38.94 -22.64 -14.57
C PRO A 29 37.77 -21.65 -14.42
N PRO A 30 37.92 -20.58 -13.62
CA PRO A 30 36.91 -19.52 -13.53
C PRO A 30 36.84 -18.73 -14.84
N PRO A 31 35.66 -18.19 -15.22
CA PRO A 31 35.52 -17.36 -16.42
C PRO A 31 36.34 -16.07 -16.27
N THR A 32 37.11 -15.72 -17.30
CA THR A 32 38.06 -14.58 -17.28
C THR A 32 37.61 -13.39 -18.12
N CYS A 33 36.58 -13.57 -18.96
CA CYS A 33 36.01 -12.52 -19.79
C CYS A 33 34.48 -12.63 -19.91
N LEU A 34 33.83 -11.55 -20.36
CA LEU A 34 32.37 -11.45 -20.48
C LEU A 34 31.73 -12.59 -21.32
N PRO A 35 32.29 -13.00 -22.49
CA PRO A 35 31.75 -14.13 -23.24
C PRO A 35 31.81 -15.47 -22.49
N GLU A 36 32.91 -15.73 -21.77
CA GLU A 36 33.07 -16.92 -20.94
C GLU A 36 32.11 -16.92 -19.75
N LEU A 37 31.97 -15.77 -19.08
CA LEU A 37 31.01 -15.59 -17.98
C LEU A 37 29.58 -15.82 -18.47
N ARG A 38 29.20 -15.25 -19.61
CA ARG A 38 27.87 -15.45 -20.20
C ARG A 38 27.60 -16.92 -20.50
N ARG A 39 28.58 -17.63 -21.06
CA ARG A 39 28.45 -19.06 -21.36
C ARG A 39 28.35 -19.89 -20.07
N ALA A 40 29.19 -19.60 -19.10
CA ALA A 40 29.17 -20.25 -17.80
C ALA A 40 27.83 -20.04 -17.08
N LEU A 41 27.27 -18.84 -17.12
CA LEU A 41 25.95 -18.52 -16.54
C LEU A 41 24.84 -19.36 -17.19
N LEU A 42 24.82 -19.47 -18.52
CA LEU A 42 23.83 -20.27 -19.23
C LEU A 42 23.98 -21.78 -18.92
N ASP A 43 25.22 -22.28 -18.89
CA ASP A 43 25.50 -23.67 -18.55
C ASP A 43 25.06 -24.00 -17.11
N GLU A 44 25.42 -23.15 -16.13
CA GLU A 44 25.03 -23.38 -14.73
C GLU A 44 23.53 -23.22 -14.51
N TRP A 45 22.89 -22.28 -15.21
CA TRP A 45 21.43 -22.10 -15.16
C TRP A 45 20.70 -23.38 -15.59
N CYS A 46 21.15 -24.03 -16.67
CA CYS A 46 20.58 -25.31 -17.13
C CYS A 46 20.82 -26.47 -16.15
N ASN A 47 21.78 -26.35 -15.23
CA ASN A 47 22.15 -27.38 -14.26
C ASN A 47 21.56 -27.13 -12.87
N ILE A 48 20.76 -26.07 -12.69
CA ILE A 48 20.00 -25.86 -11.46
C ILE A 48 18.85 -26.89 -11.45
N PRO A 49 18.75 -27.75 -10.41
CA PRO A 49 17.67 -28.73 -10.33
C PRO A 49 16.30 -28.03 -10.25
N GLN A 50 15.37 -28.47 -11.11
CA GLN A 50 14.03 -27.86 -11.18
C GLN A 50 13.29 -27.97 -9.85
N ASP A 51 13.49 -29.05 -9.08
CA ASP A 51 12.91 -29.24 -7.75
C ASP A 51 13.40 -28.21 -6.72
N GLN A 52 14.62 -27.69 -6.86
CA GLN A 52 15.08 -26.59 -5.99
C GLN A 52 14.39 -25.27 -6.33
N ILE A 53 14.18 -24.99 -7.62
CA ILE A 53 13.40 -23.83 -8.07
C ILE A 53 11.95 -23.97 -7.62
N ASP A 54 11.35 -25.15 -7.82
CA ASP A 54 9.98 -25.44 -7.42
C ASP A 54 9.82 -25.33 -5.91
N ASN A 55 10.75 -25.85 -5.09
CA ASN A 55 10.69 -25.70 -3.64
C ASN A 55 10.78 -24.22 -3.19
N LEU A 56 11.61 -23.42 -3.86
CA LEU A 56 11.69 -21.97 -3.61
C LEU A 56 10.36 -21.29 -3.98
N ILE A 57 9.78 -21.60 -5.14
CA ILE A 57 8.47 -21.09 -5.58
C ILE A 57 7.35 -21.56 -4.62
N LEU A 58 7.41 -22.79 -4.15
CA LEU A 58 6.45 -23.38 -3.21
C LEU A 58 6.59 -22.81 -1.79
N SER A 59 7.72 -22.17 -1.46
CA SER A 59 7.90 -21.38 -0.22
C SER A 59 7.43 -19.92 -0.34
N MET A 60 7.11 -19.45 -1.55
CA MET A 60 6.53 -18.12 -1.81
C MET A 60 5.04 -17.88 -1.48
N PRO A 61 4.23 -18.74 -0.82
CA PRO A 61 2.83 -18.43 -0.44
C PRO A 61 2.65 -17.20 0.50
N ARG A 62 3.69 -16.40 0.71
CA ARG A 62 3.75 -15.18 1.49
C ARG A 62 4.71 -14.24 0.76
N ARG A 63 4.43 -12.99 0.40
CA ARG A 63 3.32 -12.01 0.40
C ARG A 63 3.82 -10.93 -0.58
N SER A 64 2.94 -10.12 -1.17
CA SER A 64 3.35 -8.95 -1.98
C SER A 64 4.30 -7.98 -1.23
N LEU A 65 4.29 -8.00 0.11
CA LEU A 65 5.27 -7.27 0.94
C LEU A 65 6.70 -7.81 0.82
N TRP A 66 6.88 -9.12 0.66
CA TRP A 66 8.20 -9.70 0.43
C TRP A 66 8.75 -9.29 -0.93
N ASP A 67 7.92 -9.25 -1.98
CA ASP A 67 8.35 -8.75 -3.29
C ASP A 67 8.86 -7.31 -3.23
N ILE A 68 8.17 -6.45 -2.45
CA ILE A 68 8.58 -5.06 -2.24
C ILE A 68 9.86 -4.98 -1.40
N LEU A 69 10.03 -5.82 -0.38
CA LEU A 69 11.27 -5.91 0.41
C LEU A 69 12.47 -6.26 -0.47
N GLU A 70 12.29 -7.22 -1.36
CA GLU A 70 13.35 -7.72 -2.23
C GLU A 70 13.68 -6.70 -3.31
N GLY A 71 12.67 -6.01 -3.87
CA GLY A 71 12.91 -4.85 -4.72
C GLY A 71 13.71 -3.75 -4.01
N LEU A 72 13.38 -3.46 -2.75
CA LEU A 72 14.09 -2.47 -1.95
C LEU A 72 15.53 -2.89 -1.61
N LYS A 73 15.76 -4.16 -1.24
CA LYS A 73 17.10 -4.74 -1.06
C LYS A 73 17.92 -4.64 -2.35
N TRP A 74 17.31 -5.00 -3.48
CA TRP A 74 17.97 -4.92 -4.79
C TRP A 74 18.39 -3.47 -5.09
N VAL A 75 17.51 -2.49 -4.87
CA VAL A 75 17.87 -1.06 -5.03
C VAL A 75 19.02 -0.70 -4.09
N ASN A 76 18.93 -1.02 -2.80
CA ASN A 76 19.99 -0.73 -1.83
C ASN A 76 21.35 -1.33 -2.23
N GLN A 77 21.37 -2.55 -2.77
CA GLN A 77 22.60 -3.22 -3.18
C GLN A 77 23.15 -2.74 -4.53
N ASN A 78 22.30 -2.24 -5.43
CA ASN A 78 22.67 -2.01 -6.82
C ASN A 78 22.63 -0.54 -7.27
N ILE A 79 21.99 0.36 -6.53
CA ILE A 79 21.77 1.75 -6.99
C ILE A 79 23.08 2.51 -7.24
N ALA A 80 24.18 2.11 -6.56
CA ALA A 80 25.51 2.67 -6.80
C ALA A 80 26.01 2.48 -8.25
N TYR A 81 25.62 1.38 -8.93
CA TYR A 81 25.96 1.14 -10.34
C TYR A 81 25.20 2.06 -11.30
N PHE A 82 24.10 2.67 -10.83
CA PHE A 82 23.31 3.65 -11.56
C PHE A 82 23.67 5.10 -11.16
N GLY A 83 24.71 5.29 -10.35
CA GLY A 83 25.14 6.60 -9.86
C GLY A 83 24.34 7.14 -8.68
N GLY A 84 23.46 6.34 -8.07
CA GLY A 84 22.78 6.73 -6.84
C GLY A 84 23.55 6.36 -5.58
N ASP A 85 23.04 6.82 -4.44
CA ASP A 85 23.65 6.64 -3.13
C ASP A 85 22.79 5.67 -2.28
N PRO A 86 23.29 4.46 -1.95
CA PRO A 86 22.51 3.47 -1.21
C PRO A 86 22.22 3.90 0.24
N THR A 87 22.91 4.92 0.75
CA THR A 87 22.71 5.45 2.11
C THR A 87 21.64 6.54 2.20
N ARG A 88 21.14 7.03 1.04
CA ARG A 88 20.16 8.13 0.94
C ARG A 88 18.89 7.73 0.22
N ILE A 89 18.49 6.46 0.34
CA ILE A 89 17.25 5.97 -0.27
C ILE A 89 16.03 6.57 0.44
N THR A 90 15.09 7.04 -0.38
CA THR A 90 13.75 7.49 0.05
C THR A 90 12.73 6.46 -0.41
N PHE A 91 11.90 5.96 0.52
CA PHE A 91 10.79 5.08 0.19
C PHE A 91 9.47 5.87 0.19
N ALA A 92 8.79 5.88 -0.96
CA ALA A 92 7.61 6.71 -1.18
C ALA A 92 6.42 5.86 -1.63
N GLY A 93 5.22 6.25 -1.22
CA GLY A 93 4.00 5.61 -1.65
C GLY A 93 2.77 6.46 -1.39
N GLU A 94 1.72 6.18 -2.17
CA GLU A 94 0.41 6.81 -2.06
C GLU A 94 -0.64 5.76 -1.69
N SER A 95 -1.63 6.12 -0.86
CA SER A 95 -2.74 5.26 -0.47
C SER A 95 -2.27 3.93 0.13
N THR A 96 -2.54 2.81 -0.54
CA THR A 96 -2.04 1.49 -0.13
C THR A 96 -0.51 1.38 -0.21
N GLY A 97 0.12 2.08 -1.14
CA GLY A 97 1.57 2.27 -1.18
C GLY A 97 2.08 3.03 0.05
N SER A 98 1.39 4.09 0.47
CA SER A 98 1.74 4.85 1.68
C SER A 98 1.61 3.99 2.95
N ASN A 99 0.52 3.22 3.05
CA ASN A 99 0.36 2.22 4.10
C ASN A 99 1.54 1.23 4.11
N THR A 100 2.01 0.82 2.93
CA THR A 100 3.14 -0.09 2.79
C THR A 100 4.44 0.56 3.27
N VAL A 101 4.69 1.83 2.99
CA VAL A 101 5.82 2.58 3.58
C VAL A 101 5.78 2.51 5.10
N GLY A 102 4.63 2.82 5.71
CA GLY A 102 4.47 2.74 7.17
C GLY A 102 4.65 1.33 7.74
N LEU A 103 4.17 0.29 7.06
CA LEU A 103 4.40 -1.12 7.44
C LEU A 103 5.90 -1.46 7.38
N PHE A 104 6.59 -1.02 6.34
CA PHE A 104 8.01 -1.26 6.16
C PHE A 104 8.82 -0.56 7.24
N SER A 105 8.43 0.64 7.67
CA SER A 105 9.08 1.34 8.78
C SER A 105 8.94 0.60 10.10
N ALA A 106 7.87 -0.18 10.29
CA ALA A 106 7.67 -1.02 11.46
C ALA A 106 8.41 -2.39 11.38
N SER A 107 8.93 -2.78 10.21
CA SER A 107 9.60 -4.07 10.02
C SER A 107 11.06 -4.03 10.49
N PRO A 108 11.55 -5.04 11.24
CA PRO A 108 12.97 -5.13 11.56
C PRO A 108 13.84 -5.43 10.33
N LEU A 109 13.28 -6.02 9.27
CA LEU A 109 14.01 -6.43 8.07
C LEU A 109 14.36 -5.27 7.12
N THR A 110 13.76 -4.11 7.33
CA THR A 110 13.98 -2.92 6.50
C THR A 110 15.02 -1.97 7.09
N LYS A 111 15.58 -2.31 8.27
CA LYS A 111 16.54 -1.47 8.98
C LYS A 111 17.75 -1.16 8.10
N GLY A 112 17.94 0.13 7.81
CA GLY A 112 19.06 0.62 6.99
C GLY A 112 18.85 0.54 5.48
N LEU A 113 17.68 0.09 5.01
CA LEU A 113 17.39 0.06 3.56
C LEU A 113 16.97 1.41 2.99
N PHE A 114 16.35 2.27 3.81
CA PHE A 114 16.00 3.65 3.49
C PHE A 114 16.14 4.53 4.72
N ILE A 115 16.36 5.83 4.51
CA ILE A 115 16.48 6.83 5.58
C ILE A 115 15.31 7.83 5.58
N ARG A 116 14.63 7.96 4.44
CA ARG A 116 13.52 8.89 4.22
C ARG A 116 12.25 8.17 3.81
N GLN A 117 11.13 8.74 4.21
CA GLN A 117 9.79 8.24 3.92
C GLN A 117 8.93 9.34 3.32
N ILE A 118 8.21 9.03 2.25
CA ILE A 118 7.11 9.88 1.77
C ILE A 118 5.81 9.09 1.83
N MET A 119 4.88 9.55 2.64
CA MET A 119 3.60 8.90 2.92
C MET A 119 2.46 9.80 2.45
N GLN A 120 1.83 9.46 1.34
CA GLN A 120 0.74 10.25 0.78
C GLN A 120 -0.58 9.55 1.06
N SER A 121 -1.41 10.15 1.90
CA SER A 121 -2.78 9.71 2.10
C SER A 121 -2.87 8.23 2.54
N GLY A 122 -2.15 7.83 3.58
CA GLY A 122 -2.22 6.48 4.12
C GLY A 122 -1.19 6.13 5.19
N ALA A 123 -1.67 5.73 6.35
CA ALA A 123 -0.88 5.20 7.45
C ALA A 123 -1.44 3.86 7.93
N PRO A 124 -0.59 2.94 8.43
CA PRO A 124 -0.93 1.53 8.67
C PRO A 124 -1.82 1.30 9.91
N PHE A 125 -2.79 2.17 10.16
CA PHE A 125 -3.78 2.08 11.23
C PHE A 125 -5.11 1.50 10.78
N LEU A 126 -5.45 1.64 9.50
CA LEU A 126 -6.83 1.42 9.06
C LEU A 126 -7.15 0.04 8.51
N LEU A 127 -6.15 -0.79 8.34
CA LEU A 127 -6.39 -2.13 7.87
C LEU A 127 -6.73 -2.96 9.10
N GLY A 128 -7.71 -3.86 8.98
CA GLY A 128 -7.87 -5.00 9.89
C GLY A 128 -6.67 -5.94 9.78
N LEU A 129 -5.44 -5.39 9.83
CA LEU A 129 -4.16 -6.05 9.74
C LEU A 129 -4.20 -7.24 10.68
N GLY A 130 -3.76 -8.37 10.17
CA GLY A 130 -3.61 -9.58 10.97
C GLY A 130 -4.90 -10.26 11.42
N ASN A 131 -6.10 -9.89 10.94
CA ASN A 131 -7.26 -10.75 11.19
C ASN A 131 -7.19 -12.01 10.32
N MET A 132 -6.41 -12.98 10.79
CA MET A 132 -6.21 -14.29 10.19
C MET A 132 -7.55 -14.98 9.90
N THR A 133 -8.50 -14.86 10.83
CA THR A 133 -9.84 -15.46 10.70
C THR A 133 -10.58 -14.90 9.48
N VAL A 134 -10.53 -13.59 9.26
CA VAL A 134 -11.17 -12.95 8.10
C VAL A 134 -10.46 -13.33 6.79
N ASN A 135 -9.12 -13.31 6.76
CA ASN A 135 -8.36 -13.70 5.57
C ASN A 135 -8.60 -15.18 5.20
N LEU A 136 -8.64 -16.07 6.19
CA LEU A 136 -8.95 -17.50 5.98
C LEU A 136 -10.39 -17.70 5.53
N MET A 137 -11.35 -16.98 6.12
CA MET A 137 -12.75 -17.03 5.72
C MET A 137 -12.92 -16.64 4.24
N PHE A 138 -12.31 -15.54 3.80
CA PHE A 138 -12.35 -15.13 2.40
C PHE A 138 -11.64 -16.12 1.48
N SER A 139 -10.45 -16.57 1.86
CA SER A 139 -9.71 -17.58 1.09
C SER A 139 -10.52 -18.87 0.91
N GLN A 140 -11.20 -19.30 1.97
CA GLN A 140 -12.06 -20.49 1.98
C GLN A 140 -13.27 -20.32 1.05
N GLN A 141 -13.88 -19.13 1.04
CA GLN A 141 -14.99 -18.82 0.13
C GLN A 141 -14.53 -18.80 -1.32
N ILE A 142 -13.37 -18.19 -1.63
CA ILE A 142 -12.78 -18.20 -2.98
C ILE A 142 -12.58 -19.64 -3.43
N ALA A 143 -11.95 -20.47 -2.59
CA ALA A 143 -11.71 -21.87 -2.87
C ALA A 143 -13.00 -22.66 -3.13
N LYS A 144 -14.08 -22.41 -2.36
CA LYS A 144 -15.39 -23.02 -2.60
C LYS A 144 -16.00 -22.57 -3.93
N ILE A 145 -15.92 -21.29 -4.29
CA ILE A 145 -16.50 -20.76 -5.55
C ILE A 145 -15.85 -21.39 -6.79
N VAL A 146 -14.53 -21.62 -6.74
CA VAL A 146 -13.79 -22.23 -7.86
C VAL A 146 -13.74 -23.75 -7.81
N GLY A 147 -14.45 -24.37 -6.86
CA GLY A 147 -14.56 -25.84 -6.75
C GLY A 147 -13.31 -26.53 -6.18
N CYS A 148 -12.43 -25.78 -5.52
CA CYS A 148 -11.22 -26.32 -4.89
C CYS A 148 -11.35 -26.65 -3.41
N ALA A 149 -12.49 -26.31 -2.80
CA ALA A 149 -12.79 -26.66 -1.42
C ALA A 149 -14.28 -26.98 -1.25
N ASP A 150 -14.59 -27.78 -0.24
CA ASP A 150 -15.94 -28.13 0.17
C ASP A 150 -16.00 -28.22 1.71
N ASP A 151 -17.00 -28.91 2.26
CA ASP A 151 -17.14 -29.07 3.72
C ASP A 151 -16.19 -30.13 4.30
N ASP A 152 -15.73 -31.07 3.47
CA ASP A 152 -14.81 -32.15 3.85
C ASP A 152 -13.34 -31.77 3.58
N ASN A 153 -13.08 -30.89 2.61
CA ASN A 153 -11.77 -30.40 2.17
C ASN A 153 -11.71 -28.88 2.26
N THR A 154 -11.33 -28.38 3.44
CA THR A 154 -11.14 -26.96 3.75
C THR A 154 -9.66 -26.59 3.74
N ILE A 155 -9.38 -25.29 3.70
CA ILE A 155 -8.01 -24.75 3.86
C ILE A 155 -7.40 -25.19 5.19
N GLU A 156 -8.22 -25.36 6.23
CA GLU A 156 -7.73 -25.73 7.57
C GLU A 156 -7.49 -27.24 7.71
N ASN A 157 -8.36 -28.09 7.15
CA ASN A 157 -8.28 -29.54 7.35
C ASN A 157 -7.48 -30.27 6.25
N ASN A 158 -7.41 -29.73 5.03
CA ASN A 158 -6.72 -30.32 3.89
C ASN A 158 -6.03 -29.24 3.02
N PRO A 159 -5.15 -28.40 3.63
CA PRO A 159 -4.54 -27.26 2.95
C PRO A 159 -3.80 -27.63 1.67
N LYS A 160 -3.11 -28.78 1.66
CA LYS A 160 -2.32 -29.21 0.49
C LYS A 160 -3.21 -29.46 -0.72
N PHE A 161 -4.30 -30.20 -0.54
CA PHE A 161 -5.25 -30.47 -1.63
C PHE A 161 -5.86 -29.17 -2.17
N VAL A 162 -6.36 -28.32 -1.27
CA VAL A 162 -7.03 -27.07 -1.66
C VAL A 162 -6.07 -26.15 -2.41
N VAL A 163 -4.85 -25.98 -1.91
CA VAL A 163 -3.84 -25.11 -2.54
C VAL A 163 -3.38 -25.66 -3.89
N GLU A 164 -3.15 -26.97 -4.03
CA GLU A 164 -2.78 -27.57 -5.31
C GLU A 164 -3.89 -27.43 -6.35
N CYS A 165 -5.15 -27.58 -5.96
CA CYS A 165 -6.27 -27.27 -6.85
C CYS A 165 -6.27 -25.80 -7.27
N LEU A 166 -6.13 -24.87 -6.32
CA LEU A 166 -6.14 -23.42 -6.59
C LEU A 166 -5.06 -23.00 -7.59
N LYS A 167 -3.88 -23.62 -7.55
CA LYS A 167 -2.80 -23.37 -8.53
C LYS A 167 -3.16 -23.78 -9.95
N GLY A 168 -4.07 -24.74 -10.11
CA GLY A 168 -4.59 -25.17 -11.40
C GLY A 168 -5.73 -24.30 -11.94
N VAL A 169 -6.28 -23.38 -11.12
CA VAL A 169 -7.35 -22.46 -11.53
C VAL A 169 -6.74 -21.26 -12.24
N ASP A 170 -7.36 -20.82 -13.34
CA ASP A 170 -6.91 -19.63 -14.04
C ASP A 170 -7.11 -18.36 -13.20
N SER A 171 -6.23 -17.38 -13.39
CA SER A 171 -6.23 -16.15 -12.61
C SER A 171 -7.50 -15.30 -12.80
N VAL A 172 -8.16 -15.39 -13.95
CA VAL A 172 -9.40 -14.65 -14.23
C VAL A 172 -10.56 -15.22 -13.41
N SER A 173 -10.65 -16.54 -13.30
CA SER A 173 -11.64 -17.21 -12.45
C SER A 173 -11.44 -16.89 -10.97
N LEU A 174 -10.19 -16.88 -10.49
CA LEU A 174 -9.87 -16.47 -9.12
C LEU A 174 -10.26 -15.00 -8.85
N SER A 175 -9.92 -14.09 -9.77
CA SER A 175 -10.29 -12.67 -9.66
C SER A 175 -11.82 -12.46 -9.67
N LYS A 176 -12.55 -13.20 -10.51
CA LYS A 176 -14.02 -13.16 -10.51
C LYS A 176 -14.62 -13.71 -9.22
N ALA A 177 -14.04 -14.77 -8.65
CA ALA A 177 -14.48 -15.34 -7.38
C ALA A 177 -14.28 -14.34 -6.23
N ASP A 178 -13.12 -13.68 -6.20
CA ASP A 178 -12.82 -12.60 -5.24
C ASP A 178 -13.84 -11.46 -5.34
N PHE A 179 -14.08 -10.95 -6.55
CA PHE A 179 -15.06 -9.88 -6.80
C PHE A 179 -16.49 -10.26 -6.41
N ARG A 180 -16.88 -11.54 -6.54
CA ARG A 180 -18.21 -12.02 -6.12
C ARG A 180 -18.41 -12.00 -4.62
N ILE A 181 -17.36 -12.30 -3.85
CA ILE A 181 -17.40 -12.34 -2.39
C ILE A 181 -17.41 -10.92 -1.83
N ASN A 182 -16.71 -10.01 -2.50
CA ASN A 182 -16.50 -8.67 -1.99
C ASN A 182 -16.69 -7.60 -3.07
N PRO A 183 -17.89 -7.49 -3.69
CA PRO A 183 -18.12 -6.58 -4.81
C PRO A 183 -18.00 -5.09 -4.43
N ARG A 184 -17.90 -4.79 -3.13
CA ARG A 184 -17.89 -3.44 -2.57
C ARG A 184 -16.59 -3.06 -1.84
N ARG A 185 -15.62 -3.97 -1.68
CA ARG A 185 -14.30 -3.61 -1.15
C ARG A 185 -13.22 -3.96 -2.17
N SER A 186 -12.40 -2.99 -2.50
CA SER A 186 -11.15 -3.13 -3.23
C SER A 186 -10.07 -3.91 -2.45
N ILE A 187 -10.36 -4.33 -1.21
CA ILE A 187 -9.40 -4.97 -0.30
C ILE A 187 -10.01 -6.28 0.21
N ALA A 188 -9.71 -7.37 -0.47
CA ALA A 188 -10.08 -8.72 -0.03
C ALA A 188 -9.01 -9.36 0.88
N LEU A 189 -7.74 -9.01 0.66
CA LEU A 189 -6.61 -9.54 1.41
C LEU A 189 -5.80 -8.37 1.99
N VAL A 190 -5.68 -8.35 3.31
CA VAL A 190 -4.86 -7.37 4.02
C VAL A 190 -3.55 -8.00 4.50
N PRO A 191 -2.47 -7.21 4.63
CA PRO A 191 -1.26 -7.70 5.26
C PRO A 191 -1.52 -8.32 6.64
N ARG A 192 -0.81 -9.39 6.95
CA ARG A 192 -0.83 -10.01 8.28
C ARG A 192 0.39 -9.57 9.10
N PHE A 193 0.36 -9.79 10.39
CA PHE A 193 1.54 -9.75 11.25
C PHE A 193 1.72 -11.12 11.94
N GLY A 194 2.74 -11.27 12.78
CA GLY A 194 3.13 -12.51 13.44
C GLY A 194 4.12 -13.36 12.64
N ASP A 195 4.83 -12.78 11.67
CA ASP A 195 5.99 -13.41 11.01
C ASP A 195 7.23 -12.52 11.09
N GLU A 196 8.35 -12.96 10.53
CA GLU A 196 9.62 -12.22 10.66
C GLU A 196 9.59 -10.83 9.99
N PHE A 197 8.73 -10.64 8.97
CA PHE A 197 8.55 -9.36 8.31
C PHE A 197 7.80 -8.37 9.22
N LEU A 198 6.68 -8.78 9.83
CA LEU A 198 5.93 -7.97 10.81
C LEU A 198 5.69 -8.79 12.07
N PRO A 199 6.62 -8.80 13.05
CA PRO A 199 6.50 -9.67 14.23
C PRO A 199 5.35 -9.29 15.16
N GLU A 200 5.10 -8.00 15.34
CA GLU A 200 4.05 -7.42 16.18
C GLU A 200 3.00 -6.71 15.30
N ASP A 201 1.83 -6.38 15.87
CA ASP A 201 0.86 -5.53 15.19
C ASP A 201 1.52 -4.16 14.87
N PRO A 202 1.61 -3.75 13.60
CA PRO A 202 2.25 -2.50 13.20
C PRO A 202 1.63 -1.28 13.90
N LYS A 203 0.34 -1.34 14.23
CA LYS A 203 -0.33 -0.29 14.99
C LYS A 203 0.26 -0.14 16.38
N GLU A 204 0.51 -1.24 17.07
CA GLU A 204 1.12 -1.25 18.39
C GLU A 204 2.58 -0.82 18.34
N VAL A 205 3.31 -1.24 17.30
CA VAL A 205 4.69 -0.79 17.04
C VAL A 205 4.75 0.73 16.90
N ILE A 206 3.84 1.32 16.12
CA ILE A 206 3.80 2.77 15.90
C ILE A 206 3.26 3.51 17.14
N PHE A 207 2.19 3.00 17.76
CA PHE A 207 1.59 3.57 18.97
C PHE A 207 2.59 3.66 20.12
N HIS A 208 3.42 2.62 20.29
CA HIS A 208 4.46 2.55 21.30
C HIS A 208 5.83 3.05 20.82
N GLN A 209 5.90 3.73 19.66
CA GLN A 209 7.11 4.36 19.13
C GLN A 209 8.30 3.40 18.95
N LYS A 210 8.02 2.12 18.69
CA LYS A 210 9.02 1.07 18.47
C LYS A 210 9.50 0.99 17.02
N PHE A 211 9.45 2.08 16.26
CA PHE A 211 9.86 2.12 14.85
C PHE A 211 10.86 3.25 14.58
N PRO A 212 11.86 3.06 13.71
CA PRO A 212 12.75 4.13 13.30
C PRO A 212 11.99 5.15 12.44
N CYS A 213 11.70 6.32 12.99
CA CYS A 213 11.21 7.44 12.22
C CYS A 213 12.27 8.54 12.15
N THR A 214 12.97 8.63 11.03
CA THR A 214 14.12 9.55 10.87
C THR A 214 13.69 10.81 10.14
N GLU A 215 13.29 10.68 8.87
CA GLU A 215 12.85 11.79 8.03
C GLU A 215 11.56 11.40 7.31
N LEU A 216 10.47 12.13 7.57
CA LEU A 216 9.13 11.83 7.08
C LEU A 216 8.51 13.07 6.43
N LEU A 217 8.09 12.92 5.16
CA LEU A 217 7.15 13.81 4.51
C LEU A 217 5.81 13.05 4.41
N ILE A 218 4.78 13.56 5.07
CA ILE A 218 3.47 12.92 5.10
C ILE A 218 2.38 13.95 4.81
N GLY A 219 1.25 13.55 4.25
CA GLY A 219 0.17 14.50 4.01
C GLY A 219 -1.05 13.89 3.34
N ASN A 220 -2.05 14.74 3.14
CA ASN A 220 -3.38 14.34 2.67
C ASN A 220 -3.92 15.32 1.65
N ASN A 221 -4.83 14.83 0.84
CA ASN A 221 -5.76 15.65 0.07
C ASN A 221 -6.88 16.16 0.99
N ARG A 222 -7.43 17.36 0.73
CA ARG A 222 -8.46 17.95 1.60
C ARG A 222 -9.74 17.13 1.63
N ASP A 223 -10.12 16.55 0.48
CA ASP A 223 -11.42 15.94 0.27
C ASP A 223 -11.28 14.41 0.06
N GLU A 224 -10.37 13.74 0.79
CA GLU A 224 -10.06 12.29 0.66
C GLU A 224 -11.30 11.39 0.55
N GLY A 225 -12.28 11.66 1.42
CA GLY A 225 -13.45 10.83 1.55
C GLY A 225 -14.40 10.91 0.36
N SER A 226 -14.28 11.94 -0.49
CA SER A 226 -15.10 12.06 -1.70
C SER A 226 -14.81 10.92 -2.68
N PHE A 227 -13.55 10.50 -2.81
CA PHE A 227 -13.16 9.32 -3.58
C PHE A 227 -13.60 8.01 -2.90
N GLN A 228 -13.46 7.92 -1.58
CA GLN A 228 -13.82 6.70 -0.86
C GLN A 228 -15.33 6.43 -0.90
N ILE A 229 -16.15 7.48 -0.78
CA ILE A 229 -17.60 7.31 -0.80
C ILE A 229 -18.10 6.86 -2.19
N THR A 230 -17.49 7.32 -3.29
CA THR A 230 -17.81 6.87 -4.64
C THR A 230 -17.35 5.44 -4.88
N THR A 231 -16.14 5.08 -4.45
CA THR A 231 -15.58 3.74 -4.64
C THR A 231 -16.32 2.67 -3.83
N PHE A 232 -16.78 2.99 -2.61
CA PHE A 232 -17.60 2.08 -1.81
C PHE A 232 -19.07 2.04 -2.24
N ASN A 233 -19.55 3.04 -2.98
CA ASN A 233 -20.96 3.15 -3.39
C ASN A 233 -21.13 3.65 -4.83
N PRO A 234 -20.53 2.99 -5.84
CA PRO A 234 -20.56 3.47 -7.23
C PRO A 234 -21.98 3.44 -7.84
N GLU A 235 -22.86 2.57 -7.31
CA GLU A 235 -24.28 2.56 -7.68
C GLU A 235 -24.99 3.87 -7.29
N LEU A 236 -24.62 4.47 -6.16
CA LEU A 236 -25.22 5.69 -5.64
C LEU A 236 -24.58 6.94 -6.21
N PHE A 237 -23.25 7.00 -6.30
CA PHE A 237 -22.56 8.24 -6.68
C PHE A 237 -22.04 8.25 -8.11
N GLY A 238 -21.88 7.07 -8.74
CA GLY A 238 -21.01 6.95 -9.91
C GLY A 238 -19.54 6.96 -9.49
N PHE A 239 -18.66 6.39 -10.32
CA PHE A 239 -17.24 6.28 -9.97
C PHE A 239 -16.59 7.67 -9.90
N PHE A 240 -16.92 8.55 -10.86
CA PHE A 240 -16.43 9.93 -10.93
C PHE A 240 -17.35 10.91 -10.18
N GLY A 241 -18.29 10.41 -9.37
CA GLY A 241 -19.25 11.22 -8.63
C GLY A 241 -20.36 11.85 -9.49
N GLU A 242 -20.51 11.40 -10.73
CA GLU A 242 -21.38 11.99 -11.75
C GLU A 242 -22.89 11.90 -11.43
N LYS A 243 -23.30 10.97 -10.55
CA LYS A 243 -24.71 10.85 -10.12
C LYS A 243 -25.11 11.89 -9.08
N ASN A 244 -24.13 12.56 -8.45
CA ASN A 244 -24.33 13.72 -7.56
C ASN A 244 -25.40 13.49 -6.47
N THR A 245 -25.46 12.30 -5.89
CA THR A 245 -26.48 11.91 -4.89
C THR A 245 -26.39 12.74 -3.62
N PHE A 246 -27.55 13.00 -2.99
CA PHE A 246 -27.70 13.73 -1.74
C PHE A 246 -28.36 12.89 -0.64
N PHE A 247 -28.24 13.35 0.60
CA PHE A 247 -28.82 12.73 1.79
C PHE A 247 -29.63 13.72 2.59
N THR A 248 -30.77 13.30 3.14
CA THR A 248 -31.36 14.04 4.26
C THR A 248 -30.39 14.02 5.45
N LYS A 249 -30.55 14.94 6.41
CA LYS A 249 -29.68 14.96 7.59
C LYS A 249 -29.76 13.64 8.37
N GLU A 250 -30.96 13.09 8.55
CA GLU A 250 -31.17 11.78 9.17
C GLU A 250 -30.37 10.67 8.45
N GLN A 251 -30.45 10.62 7.11
CA GLN A 251 -29.67 9.68 6.31
C GLN A 251 -28.15 9.92 6.44
N GLY A 252 -27.73 11.18 6.53
CA GLY A 252 -26.34 11.56 6.76
C GLY A 252 -25.84 11.08 8.12
N GLN A 253 -26.59 11.35 9.19
CA GLN A 253 -26.29 10.90 10.54
C GLN A 253 -26.21 9.38 10.62
N ASP A 254 -27.14 8.66 10.00
CA ASP A 254 -27.11 7.20 9.92
C ASP A 254 -25.87 6.66 9.20
N ARG A 255 -25.42 7.34 8.14
CA ARG A 255 -24.20 6.95 7.44
C ARG A 255 -22.97 7.17 8.31
N ILE A 256 -22.85 8.31 8.97
CA ILE A 256 -21.73 8.60 9.89
C ILE A 256 -21.73 7.58 11.03
N ARG A 257 -22.87 7.32 11.65
CA ARG A 257 -23.03 6.29 12.69
C ARG A 257 -22.54 4.92 12.22
N ARG A 258 -22.86 4.50 10.99
CA ARG A 258 -22.37 3.24 10.40
C ARG A 258 -20.87 3.26 10.11
N ILE A 259 -20.32 4.38 9.62
CA ILE A 259 -18.88 4.55 9.41
C ILE A 259 -18.16 4.31 10.74
N PHE A 260 -18.67 4.84 11.86
CA PHE A 260 -18.04 4.76 13.18
C PHE A 260 -18.64 3.69 14.10
N GLN A 261 -19.38 2.71 13.58
CA GLN A 261 -20.12 1.73 14.40
C GLN A 261 -19.27 0.93 15.41
N ASN A 262 -17.96 0.81 15.16
CA ASN A 262 -17.01 0.10 16.02
C ASN A 262 -16.37 1.00 17.10
N PHE A 263 -16.70 2.29 17.13
CA PHE A 263 -16.17 3.22 18.13
C PHE A 263 -17.01 3.13 19.41
N THR A 264 -16.42 3.51 20.54
CA THR A 264 -17.10 3.46 21.84
C THR A 264 -18.30 4.40 21.91
N ASP A 265 -18.22 5.56 21.26
CA ASP A 265 -19.31 6.54 21.18
C ASP A 265 -19.49 7.07 19.74
N PRO A 266 -20.24 6.34 18.88
CA PRO A 266 -20.53 6.80 17.53
C PRO A 266 -21.40 8.06 17.51
N GLU A 267 -22.20 8.33 18.54
CA GLU A 267 -23.07 9.52 18.60
C GLU A 267 -22.27 10.80 18.81
N ALA A 268 -21.19 10.77 19.60
CA ALA A 268 -20.27 11.90 19.70
C ALA A 268 -19.71 12.29 18.32
N VAL A 269 -19.41 11.30 17.48
CA VAL A 269 -18.92 11.53 16.12
C VAL A 269 -20.02 12.09 15.23
N VAL A 270 -21.23 11.54 15.30
CA VAL A 270 -22.40 12.09 14.58
C VAL A 270 -22.63 13.56 14.96
N ASN A 271 -22.56 13.89 16.25
CA ASN A 271 -22.74 15.26 16.75
C ASN A 271 -21.59 16.19 16.33
N HIS A 272 -20.39 15.68 16.10
CA HIS A 272 -19.26 16.48 15.61
C HIS A 272 -19.49 16.95 14.17
N TYR A 273 -19.86 16.04 13.27
CA TYR A 273 -20.00 16.33 11.84
C TYR A 273 -21.39 16.85 11.45
N LEU A 274 -22.46 16.32 12.08
CA LEU A 274 -23.85 16.67 11.80
C LEU A 274 -24.63 16.95 13.09
N PRO A 275 -24.29 18.03 13.83
CA PRO A 275 -24.95 18.41 15.06
C PRO A 275 -26.44 18.75 14.86
N ALA A 276 -27.20 18.78 15.96
CA ALA A 276 -28.62 19.08 15.93
C ALA A 276 -28.97 20.43 15.27
N ASN A 277 -28.09 21.43 15.37
CA ASN A 277 -28.27 22.76 14.75
C ASN A 277 -27.80 22.85 13.28
N PHE A 278 -27.27 21.77 12.69
CA PHE A 278 -26.93 21.75 11.26
C PHE A 278 -28.21 21.89 10.41
N PRO A 279 -28.25 22.74 9.36
CA PRO A 279 -29.44 22.94 8.54
C PRO A 279 -29.96 21.64 7.90
N GLU A 280 -31.27 21.41 7.94
CA GLU A 280 -31.90 20.18 7.40
C GLU A 280 -31.92 20.14 5.86
N ASP A 281 -31.89 21.31 5.22
CA ASP A 281 -32.00 21.53 3.78
C ASP A 281 -30.65 21.79 3.09
N ASP A 282 -29.54 21.85 3.83
CA ASP A 282 -28.18 21.93 3.27
C ASP A 282 -27.68 20.56 2.80
N TYR A 283 -28.33 20.02 1.77
CA TYR A 283 -27.98 18.73 1.19
C TYR A 283 -26.51 18.62 0.73
N PRO A 284 -25.90 19.64 0.10
CA PRO A 284 -24.47 19.62 -0.24
C PRO A 284 -23.58 19.58 1.01
N GLY A 285 -23.88 20.39 2.03
CA GLY A 285 -23.16 20.37 3.30
C GLY A 285 -23.30 19.05 4.04
N ILE A 286 -24.49 18.44 4.06
CA ILE A 286 -24.70 17.12 4.64
C ILE A 286 -23.83 16.07 3.94
N ARG A 287 -23.82 16.06 2.59
CA ARG A 287 -22.94 15.15 1.84
C ARG A 287 -21.47 15.41 2.16
N TYR A 288 -21.05 16.67 2.19
CA TYR A 288 -19.70 17.08 2.55
C TYR A 288 -19.29 16.45 3.88
N GLN A 289 -20.08 16.68 4.95
CA GLN A 289 -19.80 16.13 6.28
C GLN A 289 -19.75 14.59 6.30
N VAL A 290 -20.63 13.91 5.55
CA VAL A 290 -20.61 12.44 5.46
C VAL A 290 -19.30 11.95 4.87
N TYR A 291 -18.86 12.51 3.73
CA TYR A 291 -17.61 12.05 3.13
C TYR A 291 -16.38 12.56 3.89
N THR A 292 -16.40 13.76 4.45
CA THR A 292 -15.31 14.25 5.32
C THR A 292 -15.10 13.30 6.48
N SER A 293 -16.17 12.89 7.17
CA SER A 293 -16.07 11.90 8.26
C SER A 293 -15.46 10.57 7.83
N LEU A 294 -15.69 10.15 6.57
CA LEU A 294 -15.09 8.95 6.00
C LEU A 294 -13.59 9.17 5.71
N GLY A 295 -13.23 10.29 5.08
CA GLY A 295 -11.85 10.65 4.78
C GLY A 295 -11.01 10.81 6.05
N ASP A 296 -11.57 11.48 7.06
CA ASP A 296 -10.93 11.70 8.36
C ASP A 296 -10.67 10.38 9.07
N LYS A 297 -11.65 9.47 9.04
CA LYS A 297 -11.47 8.13 9.59
C LYS A 297 -10.37 7.37 8.86
N VAL A 298 -10.41 7.37 7.52
CA VAL A 298 -9.64 6.43 6.67
C VAL A 298 -8.19 6.88 6.46
N PHE A 299 -7.96 8.19 6.39
CA PHE A 299 -6.68 8.77 5.97
C PHE A 299 -6.20 9.86 6.92
N VAL A 300 -6.95 10.96 7.07
CA VAL A 300 -6.42 12.17 7.72
C VAL A 300 -6.03 11.92 9.18
N CYS A 301 -6.93 11.39 10.00
CA CYS A 301 -6.61 11.14 11.41
C CYS A 301 -5.49 10.10 11.60
N PRO A 302 -5.50 8.94 10.90
CA PRO A 302 -4.36 8.02 10.88
C PRO A 302 -3.01 8.66 10.51
N ASP A 303 -2.99 9.51 9.48
CA ASP A 303 -1.76 10.13 8.97
C ASP A 303 -1.24 11.20 9.91
N VAL A 304 -2.12 12.06 10.43
CA VAL A 304 -1.80 13.03 11.48
C VAL A 304 -1.23 12.31 12.70
N TYR A 305 -1.88 11.23 13.14
CA TYR A 305 -1.41 10.45 14.28
C TYR A 305 -0.04 9.79 14.01
N HIS A 306 0.19 9.29 12.79
CA HIS A 306 1.51 8.77 12.38
C HIS A 306 2.59 9.86 12.48
N ALA A 307 2.28 11.04 11.94
CA ALA A 307 3.17 12.20 11.92
C ALA A 307 3.55 12.62 13.37
N GLU A 308 2.55 12.71 14.25
CA GLU A 308 2.76 13.01 15.66
C GLU A 308 3.65 11.97 16.35
N LYS A 309 3.36 10.68 16.17
CA LYS A 309 4.17 9.61 16.79
C LYS A 309 5.60 9.58 16.29
N CYS A 310 5.81 9.86 15.01
CA CYS A 310 7.12 10.02 14.41
C CYS A 310 7.89 11.20 15.03
N ALA A 311 7.25 12.37 15.13
CA ALA A 311 7.86 13.58 15.69
C ALA A 311 8.20 13.41 17.18
N GLU A 312 7.30 12.82 17.97
CA GLU A 312 7.55 12.49 19.38
C GLU A 312 8.70 11.50 19.56
N ASN A 313 8.97 10.63 18.57
CA ASN A 313 10.11 9.72 18.56
C ASN A 313 11.43 10.39 18.07
N GLY A 314 11.43 11.71 17.92
CA GLY A 314 12.60 12.50 17.50
C GLY A 314 12.81 12.57 15.99
N GLY A 315 11.85 12.11 15.20
CA GLY A 315 11.88 12.20 13.74
C GLY A 315 11.69 13.62 13.22
N LYS A 316 12.31 13.91 12.08
CA LYS A 316 12.11 15.15 11.32
C LYS A 316 10.89 14.98 10.43
N VAL A 317 9.79 15.64 10.80
CA VAL A 317 8.48 15.48 10.16
C VAL A 317 8.06 16.75 9.44
N TYR A 318 7.61 16.58 8.20
CA TYR A 318 6.94 17.60 7.41
C TYR A 318 5.56 17.11 7.02
N PHE A 319 4.57 17.97 7.21
CA PHE A 319 3.18 17.66 6.89
C PHE A 319 2.70 18.56 5.77
N TYR A 320 2.11 18.00 4.71
CA TYR A 320 1.47 18.77 3.63
C TYR A 320 -0.05 18.59 3.62
N TRP A 321 -0.76 19.61 3.16
CA TRP A 321 -2.21 19.58 2.98
C TRP A 321 -2.56 20.06 1.57
N TRP A 322 -2.98 19.12 0.72
CA TRP A 322 -3.31 19.40 -0.66
C TRP A 322 -4.78 19.79 -0.81
N ALA A 323 -5.06 21.05 -1.11
CA ALA A 323 -6.42 21.58 -1.21
C ALA A 323 -6.79 22.09 -2.62
N HIS A 324 -5.89 21.95 -3.59
CA HIS A 324 -6.10 22.39 -4.96
C HIS A 324 -6.90 21.35 -5.74
N ARG A 325 -7.91 21.80 -6.49
CA ARG A 325 -8.63 20.96 -7.43
C ARG A 325 -8.16 21.33 -8.82
N SER A 326 -7.57 20.37 -9.54
CA SER A 326 -7.15 20.54 -10.92
C SER A 326 -8.28 21.11 -11.79
N SER A 327 -7.98 22.10 -12.62
CA SER A 327 -8.95 22.76 -13.52
C SER A 327 -9.60 21.77 -14.49
N ASN A 328 -8.84 20.77 -14.95
CA ASN A 328 -9.28 19.77 -15.93
C ASN A 328 -9.78 18.47 -15.30
N SER A 329 -9.87 18.40 -13.97
CA SER A 329 -10.17 17.14 -13.28
C SER A 329 -11.51 16.53 -13.75
N PRO A 330 -11.52 15.24 -14.12
CA PRO A 330 -12.72 14.55 -14.62
C PRO A 330 -13.73 14.22 -13.51
N TRP A 331 -13.33 14.41 -12.25
CA TRP A 331 -14.15 14.15 -11.08
C TRP A 331 -15.25 15.21 -10.95
N ALA A 332 -16.42 14.84 -10.43
CA ALA A 332 -17.50 15.80 -10.23
C ALA A 332 -17.05 16.98 -9.33
N PRO A 333 -17.51 18.23 -9.58
CA PRO A 333 -17.04 19.40 -8.83
C PRO A 333 -17.15 19.29 -7.31
N TRP A 334 -18.15 18.57 -6.80
CA TRP A 334 -18.37 18.39 -5.36
C TRP A 334 -17.30 17.54 -4.67
N MET A 335 -16.48 16.81 -5.43
CA MET A 335 -15.42 15.95 -4.91
C MET A 335 -14.18 16.74 -4.48
N GLY A 336 -14.06 18.01 -4.90
CA GLY A 336 -12.98 18.88 -4.46
C GLY A 336 -11.58 18.36 -4.80
N ALA A 337 -10.64 18.54 -3.89
CA ALA A 337 -9.30 17.95 -3.96
C ALA A 337 -9.38 16.50 -3.47
N ALA A 338 -9.84 15.62 -4.36
CA ALA A 338 -10.09 14.21 -4.06
C ALA A 338 -8.78 13.44 -3.86
N HIS A 339 -8.87 12.25 -3.27
CA HIS A 339 -7.76 11.30 -3.18
C HIS A 339 -7.06 11.12 -4.54
N PHE A 340 -5.72 10.99 -4.53
CA PHE A 340 -4.81 10.98 -5.69
C PHE A 340 -4.61 12.31 -6.44
N SER A 341 -5.36 13.38 -6.13
CA SER A 341 -5.35 14.59 -6.97
C SER A 341 -4.02 15.35 -6.96
N GLU A 342 -3.16 15.14 -5.96
CA GLU A 342 -1.83 15.75 -5.92
C GLU A 342 -0.84 15.08 -6.88
N LEU A 343 -1.08 13.81 -7.26
CA LEU A 343 -0.10 13.03 -8.02
C LEU A 343 0.20 13.61 -9.40
N GLU A 344 -0.81 14.16 -10.07
CA GLU A 344 -0.61 14.76 -11.40
C GLU A 344 0.34 15.97 -11.34
N PHE A 345 0.33 16.72 -10.23
CA PHE A 345 1.21 17.87 -9.99
C PHE A 345 2.61 17.42 -9.57
N ILE A 346 2.72 16.40 -8.71
CA ILE A 346 4.00 15.83 -8.28
C ILE A 346 4.76 15.21 -9.46
N PHE A 347 4.06 14.56 -10.39
CA PHE A 347 4.68 13.95 -11.57
C PHE A 347 4.70 14.85 -12.81
N GLY A 348 4.40 16.15 -12.65
CA GLY A 348 4.64 17.15 -13.68
C GLY A 348 3.68 17.13 -14.86
N GLN A 349 2.45 16.62 -14.71
CA GLN A 349 1.46 16.65 -15.79
C GLN A 349 1.18 18.07 -16.31
N PRO A 350 1.04 19.10 -15.45
CA PRO A 350 0.92 20.48 -15.93
C PRO A 350 2.11 20.97 -16.76
N LEU A 351 3.32 20.48 -16.48
CA LEU A 351 4.53 20.85 -17.22
C LEU A 351 4.68 20.08 -18.54
N LEU A 352 4.21 18.83 -18.58
CA LEU A 352 4.23 17.99 -19.78
C LEU A 352 3.14 18.39 -20.78
N ASN A 353 1.97 18.79 -20.30
CA ASN A 353 0.79 19.12 -21.11
C ASN A 353 0.22 20.51 -20.74
N PRO A 354 1.00 21.60 -20.87
CA PRO A 354 0.62 22.92 -20.34
C PRO A 354 -0.64 23.52 -20.99
N SER A 355 -1.08 23.02 -22.15
CA SER A 355 -2.34 23.45 -22.78
C SER A 355 -3.59 22.98 -22.05
N ASP A 356 -3.46 21.96 -21.20
CA ASP A 356 -4.59 21.29 -20.57
C ASP A 356 -4.85 21.83 -19.15
N PHE A 357 -4.05 22.80 -18.69
CA PHE A 357 -4.05 23.33 -17.32
C PHE A 357 -3.99 24.86 -17.32
N GLU A 358 -4.39 25.47 -16.20
CA GLU A 358 -4.28 26.92 -15.99
C GLU A 358 -2.82 27.33 -15.71
N PRO A 359 -2.39 28.56 -16.06
CA PRO A 359 -1.02 29.02 -15.82
C PRO A 359 -0.54 28.85 -14.38
N GLU A 360 -1.40 29.08 -13.39
CA GLU A 360 -1.08 28.92 -11.98
C GLU A 360 -0.82 27.45 -11.58
N GLU A 361 -1.37 26.49 -12.33
CA GLU A 361 -1.19 25.06 -12.06
C GLU A 361 0.20 24.55 -12.47
N LEU A 362 0.84 25.23 -13.43
CA LEU A 362 2.23 24.99 -13.78
C LEU A 362 3.13 25.38 -12.60
N GLU A 363 2.91 26.56 -12.02
CA GLU A 363 3.67 27.04 -10.85
C GLU A 363 3.46 26.11 -9.64
N ILE A 364 2.23 25.66 -9.39
CA ILE A 364 1.93 24.69 -8.33
C ILE A 364 2.67 23.36 -8.57
N SER A 365 2.72 22.88 -9.81
CA SER A 365 3.44 21.65 -10.15
C SER A 365 4.95 21.79 -9.94
N GLU A 366 5.55 22.91 -10.35
CA GLU A 366 6.96 23.21 -10.10
C GLU A 366 7.28 23.22 -8.60
N GLN A 367 6.45 23.88 -7.79
CA GLN A 367 6.61 23.92 -6.34
C GLN A 367 6.50 22.53 -5.71
N MET A 368 5.52 21.72 -6.11
CA MET A 368 5.36 20.36 -5.60
C MET A 368 6.57 19.48 -5.94
N ILE A 369 7.09 19.57 -7.18
CA ILE A 369 8.29 18.85 -7.61
C ILE A 369 9.53 19.33 -6.84
N GLU A 370 9.64 20.63 -6.59
CA GLU A 370 10.75 21.20 -5.81
C GLU A 370 10.73 20.70 -4.36
N ILE A 371 9.57 20.76 -3.69
CA ILE A 371 9.35 20.23 -2.34
C ILE A 371 9.74 18.75 -2.27
N TRP A 372 9.19 17.94 -3.19
CA TRP A 372 9.46 16.50 -3.24
C TRP A 372 10.93 16.19 -3.50
N SER A 373 11.52 16.83 -4.51
CA SER A 373 12.90 16.55 -4.89
C SER A 373 13.91 17.07 -3.85
N SER A 374 13.61 18.18 -3.17
CA SER A 374 14.41 18.69 -2.05
C SER A 374 14.36 17.73 -0.87
N PHE A 375 13.19 17.21 -0.54
CA PHE A 375 13.06 16.21 0.52
C PHE A 375 13.82 14.93 0.18
N VAL A 376 13.71 14.42 -1.06
CA VAL A 376 14.46 13.23 -1.50
C VAL A 376 15.97 13.44 -1.45
N LYS A 377 16.48 14.65 -1.75
CA LYS A 377 17.93 14.94 -1.76
C LYS A 377 18.48 15.20 -0.36
N GLU A 378 17.83 16.08 0.38
CA GLU A 378 18.36 16.73 1.58
C GLU A 378 17.56 16.43 2.86
N GLY A 379 16.40 15.78 2.74
CA GLY A 379 15.52 15.55 3.89
C GLY A 379 14.87 16.83 4.41
N CYS A 380 14.77 17.88 3.60
CA CYS A 380 14.05 19.12 3.90
C CYS A 380 13.13 19.52 2.75
N VAL A 381 12.01 20.13 3.09
CA VAL A 381 11.08 20.77 2.15
C VAL A 381 11.26 22.28 2.12
#